data_AF-A0A8C9XBH9-F1
#
_entry.id   AF-A0A8C9XBH9-F1
#
_cell.length_a   1.000
_cell.length_b   1.000
_cell.length_c   1.000
_cell.angle_alpha   90.00
_cell.angle_beta   90.00
_cell.angle_gamma   90.00
#
_symmetry.space_group_name_H-M   'P 1'
#
loop_
_entity.id
_entity.type
_entity.pdbx_description
1 polymer ?
#
loop_
_entity_poly.entity_id
_entity_poly.type
_entity_poly.pdbx_seq_one_letter_code
_entity_poly.pdbx_strand_id
1 'polypeptide(L)'
;MKMSFKAVAATLTRTLWTKGHKTPPLARSPKVNRLSTTCRVSAAGAGIEQGCKEKTKIGSSDRPSGEVPSFTEPAHRCTTGDKKRPTGPKEPVGAPGVATGVKRRSHTSTAVPANSTSYLWARYNETKRLVHDVIPPGACNLLNSSTVYANNEVNLAEVDIYGFDYDYTLALYSNALHSMIYNTARDFLIEHFKYPEGIRKYDYIPNFAVRGLHYDIQKGLLMKIDAFHYIEPGTVYRGMSPVPDEEVLQLYGGTYHVPLQQDSGFYGKGPKVKQFMDIFSIPEMTLLAATNDFFITSGIEYDPVHLFKDVSEAIGMVHLKGYMYKWVMKDLDKFIQRGEETAAVLHRLVSQGKKLFLITNSPFSFVDKGMTHMVGKEWRDFFDVVIVQADKPHFFTDCIKPFRRLDGNGDLRWEKINSLDKGQIYKQGNLFDFLRLSGWRGSRVLYFGDHLYSDLADLMLRHGWRTAAIVPELEQETKVVSTKRYALSLTWLQALTGLMERLQTHRDPASKVVFEEWHNEREELMVMTKNLFNPQFGSLFRTCHNPTYFSRRLCRFSDVYMASLSCLLNYDLSYTFYPRRTPLQHEAPLWMDQLCTGCMKTPFLEEMSHIR
;
A
#
# COMPACT_ATOMS: atom_id res chain seq x y z
N MET A 1 -25.04 -54.18 47.64
CA MET A 1 -25.06 -55.66 47.43
C MET A 1 -25.60 -55.91 46.03
N LYS A 2 -24.75 -56.34 45.07
CA LYS A 2 -25.05 -56.46 43.60
C LYS A 2 -25.42 -55.11 42.93
N MET A 3 -25.31 -54.90 41.61
CA MET A 3 -24.42 -55.44 40.55
C MET A 3 -24.28 -54.32 39.49
N SER A 4 -23.06 -53.93 39.08
CA SER A 4 -22.35 -54.40 37.87
C SER A 4 -22.98 -53.98 36.53
N PHE A 5 -22.21 -53.22 35.73
CA PHE A 5 -22.38 -53.07 34.28
C PHE A 5 -21.01 -53.14 33.60
N LYS A 6 -20.96 -53.61 32.34
CA LYS A 6 -19.71 -53.84 31.57
C LYS A 6 -19.42 -52.70 30.60
N ALA A 7 -18.14 -52.52 30.29
CA ALA A 7 -17.65 -51.96 29.02
C ALA A 7 -16.52 -52.85 28.48
N VAL A 8 -16.29 -52.84 27.16
CA VAL A 8 -15.34 -53.71 26.45
C VAL A 8 -14.37 -52.87 25.61
N ALA A 9 -13.11 -53.31 25.51
CA ALA A 9 -12.05 -52.59 24.81
C ALA A 9 -11.89 -53.02 23.33
N ALA A 10 -11.23 -52.18 22.54
CA ALA A 10 -10.69 -52.51 21.22
C ALA A 10 -9.29 -51.90 21.07
N THR A 11 -8.38 -52.59 20.35
CA THR A 11 -6.94 -52.29 20.36
C THR A 11 -6.42 -51.99 18.95
N LEU A 12 -5.54 -50.99 18.82
CA LEU A 12 -4.86 -50.63 17.58
C LEU A 12 -3.63 -51.51 17.31
N THR A 13 -3.46 -51.96 16.07
CA THR A 13 -2.33 -52.80 15.63
C THR A 13 -1.22 -51.96 15.00
N ARG A 14 0.04 -52.37 15.18
CA ARG A 14 1.24 -51.72 14.63
C ARG A 14 2.23 -52.80 14.19
N THR A 15 2.82 -52.66 13.00
CA THR A 15 3.75 -53.65 12.44
C THR A 15 5.00 -53.02 11.82
N LEU A 16 6.12 -53.73 11.95
CA LEU A 16 7.47 -53.44 11.44
C LEU A 16 8.03 -54.76 10.87
N TRP A 17 9.03 -54.71 9.98
CA TRP A 17 9.95 -55.83 9.71
C TRP A 17 11.25 -55.35 9.03
N THR A 18 12.32 -56.17 9.03
CA THR A 18 13.71 -55.71 8.80
C THR A 18 14.66 -56.76 8.20
N LYS A 19 15.49 -56.35 7.20
CA LYS A 19 16.71 -57.03 6.64
C LYS A 19 16.50 -58.43 6.01
N GLY A 20 17.32 -58.97 5.08
CA GLY A 20 18.48 -58.53 4.27
C GLY A 20 19.01 -59.75 3.45
N HIS A 21 19.58 -59.66 2.23
CA HIS A 21 21.04 -59.54 1.96
C HIS A 21 21.43 -59.64 0.45
N LYS A 22 22.63 -59.13 0.09
CA LYS A 22 23.56 -59.51 -1.04
C LYS A 22 23.29 -59.11 -2.53
N THR A 23 23.75 -57.89 -2.91
CA THR A 23 24.86 -57.56 -3.87
C THR A 23 25.06 -58.27 -5.24
N PRO A 24 25.76 -57.65 -6.25
CA PRO A 24 25.72 -56.27 -6.82
C PRO A 24 25.89 -56.34 -8.39
N PRO A 25 26.63 -55.46 -9.14
CA PRO A 25 26.70 -53.99 -9.24
C PRO A 25 26.38 -53.44 -10.67
N LEU A 26 26.12 -52.12 -10.82
CA LEU A 26 26.78 -51.18 -11.77
C LEU A 26 26.05 -49.82 -11.83
N ALA A 27 26.68 -48.80 -12.44
CA ALA A 27 26.26 -47.40 -12.32
C ALA A 27 26.02 -46.69 -13.66
N ARG A 28 25.01 -45.80 -13.72
CA ARG A 28 25.06 -44.47 -14.36
C ARG A 28 23.80 -43.63 -14.11
N SER A 29 23.94 -42.31 -14.25
CA SER A 29 22.89 -41.30 -14.08
C SER A 29 21.99 -41.13 -15.31
N PRO A 30 20.68 -40.89 -15.16
CA PRO A 30 19.82 -40.41 -16.23
C PRO A 30 19.80 -38.88 -16.32
N LYS A 31 19.80 -38.34 -17.55
CA LYS A 31 19.50 -36.92 -17.81
C LYS A 31 17.99 -36.69 -17.88
N VAL A 32 17.56 -35.46 -17.57
CA VAL A 32 16.17 -35.02 -17.81
C VAL A 32 15.95 -34.85 -19.31
N ASN A 33 14.95 -35.55 -19.87
CA ASN A 33 14.37 -35.26 -21.17
C ASN A 33 12.89 -34.90 -20.98
N ARG A 34 12.49 -33.69 -21.38
CA ARG A 34 11.07 -33.33 -21.52
C ARG A 34 10.57 -33.87 -22.87
N LEU A 35 9.57 -34.73 -22.85
CA LEU A 35 8.77 -35.01 -24.04
C LEU A 35 7.76 -33.88 -24.27
N SER A 36 7.65 -33.44 -25.52
CA SER A 36 6.62 -32.53 -25.99
C SER A 36 5.84 -33.19 -27.12
N THR A 37 4.52 -33.29 -26.99
CA THR A 37 3.63 -33.91 -27.98
C THR A 37 2.49 -32.95 -28.33
N THR A 38 2.49 -32.47 -29.57
CA THR A 38 1.49 -31.56 -30.13
C THR A 38 0.55 -32.27 -31.10
N CYS A 39 -0.76 -32.07 -30.92
CA CYS A 39 -1.84 -32.34 -31.89
C CYS A 39 -3.15 -31.78 -31.29
N ARG A 40 -4.15 -31.32 -32.04
CA ARG A 40 -4.25 -30.93 -33.47
C ARG A 40 -5.62 -30.25 -33.65
N VAL A 41 -5.71 -29.16 -34.43
CA VAL A 41 -6.95 -28.76 -35.12
C VAL A 41 -6.55 -28.26 -36.52
N SER A 42 -7.38 -28.53 -37.53
CA SER A 42 -7.07 -28.29 -38.94
C SER A 42 -8.13 -27.41 -39.60
N ALA A 43 -7.70 -26.52 -40.48
CA ALA A 43 -8.48 -25.93 -41.57
C ALA A 43 -7.55 -25.65 -42.75
N ALA A 44 -8.05 -25.66 -43.99
CA ALA A 44 -7.23 -25.64 -45.21
C ALA A 44 -7.59 -24.45 -46.13
N GLY A 45 -6.66 -24.05 -46.99
CA GLY A 45 -6.90 -23.03 -48.03
C GLY A 45 -5.67 -22.75 -48.89
N ALA A 46 -5.70 -23.21 -50.14
CA ALA A 46 -4.89 -22.84 -51.32
C ALA A 46 -3.44 -22.32 -51.14
N GLY A 47 -2.46 -23.06 -51.68
CA GLY A 47 -1.06 -22.59 -51.80
C GLY A 47 -0.71 -22.01 -53.17
N ILE A 48 0.60 -21.77 -53.37
CA ILE A 48 1.29 -21.66 -54.66
C ILE A 48 2.75 -22.13 -54.43
N GLU A 49 3.41 -22.63 -55.47
CA GLU A 49 4.74 -23.26 -55.38
C GLU A 49 5.92 -22.27 -55.58
N GLN A 50 7.14 -22.84 -55.62
CA GLN A 50 8.46 -22.26 -55.89
C GLN A 50 9.21 -21.68 -54.66
N GLY A 51 10.47 -22.05 -54.39
CA GLY A 51 11.23 -23.18 -54.94
C GLY A 51 12.75 -23.02 -54.82
N CYS A 52 13.44 -24.04 -54.30
CA CYS A 52 14.91 -24.20 -54.31
C CYS A 52 15.75 -23.14 -53.55
N LYS A 53 16.99 -23.43 -53.10
CA LYS A 53 17.59 -24.70 -52.62
C LYS A 53 18.88 -24.40 -51.83
N GLU A 54 19.16 -25.24 -50.83
CA GLU A 54 20.48 -25.74 -50.43
C GLU A 54 21.69 -24.84 -50.02
N LYS A 55 22.28 -25.26 -48.87
CA LYS A 55 23.72 -25.51 -48.59
C LYS A 55 24.58 -24.47 -47.83
N THR A 56 24.46 -24.53 -46.51
CA THR A 56 25.50 -25.08 -45.59
C THR A 56 27.00 -24.85 -45.89
N LYS A 57 27.72 -24.12 -45.01
CA LYS A 57 28.76 -24.64 -44.07
C LYS A 57 29.40 -23.49 -43.25
N ILE A 58 29.48 -23.62 -41.92
CA ILE A 58 30.68 -23.97 -41.11
C ILE A 58 31.87 -23.01 -41.29
N GLY A 59 32.22 -22.32 -40.20
CA GLY A 59 33.46 -21.55 -40.00
C GLY A 59 33.49 -21.03 -38.56
N SER A 60 34.64 -21.06 -37.88
CA SER A 60 34.77 -20.82 -36.44
C SER A 60 35.77 -19.73 -36.06
N SER A 61 35.86 -19.47 -34.76
CA SER A 61 37.03 -18.98 -34.00
C SER A 61 37.48 -17.52 -34.15
N ASP A 62 37.43 -16.87 -32.98
CA ASP A 62 38.45 -16.02 -32.36
C ASP A 62 38.63 -14.54 -32.73
N ARG A 63 38.75 -13.76 -31.64
CA ARG A 63 39.32 -12.40 -31.61
C ARG A 63 40.86 -12.52 -31.64
N PRO A 64 41.56 -11.46 -32.07
CA PRO A 64 42.23 -10.68 -31.03
C PRO A 64 42.09 -9.16 -31.20
N SER A 65 42.48 -8.43 -30.16
CA SER A 65 42.62 -6.97 -30.14
C SER A 65 44.06 -6.56 -30.48
N GLY A 66 44.24 -5.48 -31.24
CA GLY A 66 45.54 -4.85 -31.48
C GLY A 66 45.42 -3.58 -32.33
N GLU A 67 46.11 -2.51 -31.93
CA GLU A 67 46.32 -1.28 -32.71
C GLU A 67 47.48 -1.49 -33.72
N VAL A 68 47.70 -0.59 -34.70
CA VAL A 68 48.75 0.48 -34.75
C VAL A 68 48.47 1.33 -36.06
N PRO A 69 49.36 2.10 -36.77
CA PRO A 69 49.15 3.55 -36.93
C PRO A 69 49.03 4.14 -38.36
N SER A 70 48.99 5.48 -38.36
CA SER A 70 49.12 6.47 -39.43
C SER A 70 50.42 6.47 -40.26
N PHE A 71 50.35 7.11 -41.44
CA PHE A 71 51.42 7.92 -42.06
C PHE A 71 50.94 9.39 -42.10
N THR A 72 51.48 10.36 -41.36
CA THR A 72 52.81 11.05 -41.43
C THR A 72 52.93 12.17 -42.49
N GLU A 73 52.83 13.40 -41.97
CA GLU A 73 53.50 14.66 -42.36
C GLU A 73 55.06 14.53 -42.50
N PRO A 74 55.89 15.59 -42.75
CA PRO A 74 55.68 17.04 -42.55
C PRO A 74 56.23 17.99 -43.65
N ALA A 75 56.12 19.33 -43.47
CA ALA A 75 57.29 20.20 -43.16
C ALA A 75 57.06 21.74 -43.16
N HIS A 76 57.81 22.42 -42.28
CA HIS A 76 58.21 23.85 -42.23
C HIS A 76 57.24 24.99 -41.84
N ARG A 77 57.69 25.76 -40.82
CA ARG A 77 57.30 27.13 -40.48
C ARG A 77 58.09 28.16 -41.30
N CYS A 78 57.52 29.36 -41.52
CA CYS A 78 58.26 30.63 -41.56
C CYS A 78 57.34 31.83 -41.25
N THR A 79 57.92 33.01 -41.00
CA THR A 79 57.22 34.25 -40.58
C THR A 79 57.90 35.51 -41.15
N THR A 80 57.13 36.61 -41.30
CA THR A 80 57.53 37.99 -41.75
C THR A 80 57.94 38.14 -43.24
N GLY A 81 57.73 39.27 -43.95
CA GLY A 81 56.86 40.44 -43.66
C GLY A 81 57.07 41.70 -44.56
N ASP A 82 56.01 42.53 -44.67
CA ASP A 82 56.02 44.03 -44.64
C ASP A 82 56.21 44.95 -45.92
N LYS A 83 55.33 46.00 -46.02
CA LYS A 83 55.42 47.31 -46.77
C LYS A 83 55.36 47.34 -48.35
N LYS A 84 54.97 48.44 -49.06
CA LYS A 84 54.73 49.88 -48.72
C LYS A 84 53.88 50.73 -49.74
N ARG A 85 52.95 51.57 -49.24
CA ARG A 85 52.50 52.93 -49.73
C ARG A 85 51.90 53.13 -51.16
N PRO A 86 51.32 54.32 -51.53
CA PRO A 86 51.18 55.65 -50.87
C PRO A 86 49.72 55.99 -50.39
N THR A 87 49.20 57.20 -50.08
CA THR A 87 49.68 58.62 -50.11
C THR A 87 49.26 59.48 -48.88
N GLY A 88 48.28 60.40 -49.01
CA GLY A 88 47.75 61.45 -48.07
C GLY A 88 46.80 62.42 -48.82
N PRO A 89 46.14 63.46 -48.23
CA PRO A 89 46.50 64.17 -46.98
C PRO A 89 45.35 64.57 -45.98
N LYS A 90 45.77 64.91 -44.74
CA LYS A 90 45.26 65.91 -43.74
C LYS A 90 43.75 66.17 -43.47
N GLU A 91 43.37 65.91 -42.20
CA GLU A 91 42.96 66.87 -41.11
C GLU A 91 41.90 67.99 -41.34
N PRO A 92 41.10 68.39 -40.31
CA PRO A 92 41.60 68.92 -39.02
C PRO A 92 41.00 68.32 -37.72
N VAL A 93 41.44 68.87 -36.58
CA VAL A 93 41.29 68.39 -35.19
C VAL A 93 40.40 69.31 -34.35
N GLY A 94 39.76 68.82 -33.27
CA GLY A 94 39.42 69.69 -32.13
C GLY A 94 38.32 69.22 -31.17
N ALA A 95 38.70 68.63 -30.03
CA ALA A 95 37.83 68.51 -28.86
C ALA A 95 38.66 68.52 -27.56
N PRO A 96 38.29 69.33 -26.54
CA PRO A 96 38.73 69.15 -25.16
C PRO A 96 37.56 68.70 -24.26
N GLY A 97 37.82 67.77 -23.33
CA GLY A 97 36.83 67.30 -22.37
C GLY A 97 36.81 68.09 -21.05
N VAL A 98 35.74 67.95 -20.27
CA VAL A 98 35.63 68.42 -18.87
C VAL A 98 35.05 67.28 -18.02
N ALA A 99 35.55 67.10 -16.80
CA ALA A 99 35.19 65.98 -15.92
C ALA A 99 34.39 66.43 -14.69
N THR A 100 33.22 65.82 -14.50
CA THR A 100 32.47 65.71 -13.22
C THR A 100 31.54 64.48 -13.31
N GLY A 101 31.23 63.73 -12.25
CA GLY A 101 31.64 63.90 -10.86
C GLY A 101 30.52 63.54 -9.86
N VAL A 102 29.93 62.34 -9.95
CA VAL A 102 28.84 61.91 -9.06
C VAL A 102 29.36 60.94 -7.99
N LYS A 103 29.19 61.31 -6.71
CA LYS A 103 29.72 60.57 -5.56
C LYS A 103 28.95 59.25 -5.34
N ARG A 104 29.65 58.12 -5.42
CA ARG A 104 29.15 56.82 -4.95
C ARG A 104 28.94 56.90 -3.43
N ARG A 105 27.70 57.05 -2.95
CA ARG A 105 27.38 57.10 -1.51
C ARG A 105 27.70 55.74 -0.86
N SER A 106 28.85 55.66 -0.22
CA SER A 106 29.22 54.56 0.67
C SER A 106 28.35 54.63 1.93
N HIS A 107 27.26 53.86 1.96
CA HIS A 107 26.55 53.58 3.20
C HIS A 107 27.38 52.62 4.06
N THR A 108 28.38 53.16 4.75
CA THR A 108 29.05 52.51 5.87
C THR A 108 28.04 52.37 7.01
N SER A 109 27.26 51.30 6.99
CA SER A 109 26.45 50.90 8.13
C SER A 109 27.39 50.49 9.25
N THR A 110 27.64 51.39 10.21
CA THR A 110 28.38 51.10 11.44
C THR A 110 27.49 50.34 12.43
N ALA A 111 26.85 49.28 11.95
CA ALA A 111 26.31 48.24 12.80
C ALA A 111 27.47 47.35 13.27
N VAL A 112 27.50 47.03 14.56
CA VAL A 112 28.34 45.94 15.08
C VAL A 112 28.01 44.68 14.26
N PRO A 113 28.99 43.85 13.87
CA PRO A 113 28.71 42.57 13.22
C PRO A 113 27.72 41.78 14.08
N ALA A 114 26.50 41.60 13.59
CA ALA A 114 25.47 40.88 14.32
C ALA A 114 26.00 39.47 14.54
N ASN A 115 26.20 39.09 15.81
CA ASN A 115 26.69 37.77 16.18
C ASN A 115 25.85 36.71 15.44
N SER A 116 26.50 35.78 14.71
CA SER A 116 25.80 34.81 13.86
C SER A 116 24.68 34.10 14.62
N THR A 117 24.97 33.67 15.86
CA THR A 117 24.01 33.10 16.81
C THR A 117 22.78 33.99 17.03
N SER A 118 22.96 35.30 17.26
CA SER A 118 21.86 36.25 17.45
C SER A 118 21.05 36.48 16.17
N TYR A 119 21.68 36.46 14.99
CA TYR A 119 20.97 36.54 13.71
C TYR A 119 20.13 35.28 13.44
N LEU A 120 20.71 34.09 13.65
CA LEU A 120 20.02 32.81 13.53
C LEU A 120 18.81 32.75 14.47
N TRP A 121 18.98 33.06 15.76
CA TRP A 121 17.88 33.07 16.73
C TRP A 121 16.83 34.15 16.46
N ALA A 122 17.20 35.31 15.89
CA ALA A 122 16.21 36.30 15.45
C ALA A 122 15.31 35.74 14.33
N ARG A 123 15.90 35.10 13.31
CA ARG A 123 15.15 34.45 12.21
C ARG A 123 14.30 33.27 12.67
N TYR A 124 14.80 32.49 13.63
CA TYR A 124 14.03 31.44 14.29
C TYR A 124 12.77 31.99 14.96
N ASN A 125 12.91 33.00 15.83
CA ASN A 125 11.80 33.56 16.59
C ASN A 125 10.77 34.27 15.68
N GLU A 126 11.24 34.98 14.66
CA GLU A 126 10.42 35.55 13.59
C GLU A 126 9.60 34.46 12.87
N THR A 127 10.25 33.38 12.44
CA THR A 127 9.58 32.26 11.73
C THR A 127 8.60 31.52 12.64
N LYS A 128 8.97 31.25 13.89
CA LYS A 128 8.14 30.52 14.86
C LYS A 128 6.88 31.30 15.25
N ARG A 129 6.99 32.63 15.36
CA ARG A 129 5.83 33.52 15.50
C ARG A 129 4.92 33.45 14.27
N LEU A 130 5.48 33.60 13.06
CA LEU A 130 4.69 33.57 11.82
C LEU A 130 3.90 32.25 11.67
N VAL A 131 4.45 31.10 12.10
CA VAL A 131 3.70 29.83 12.07
C VAL A 131 2.44 29.84 12.96
N HIS A 132 2.44 30.55 14.08
CA HIS A 132 1.24 30.73 14.89
C HIS A 132 0.21 31.67 14.25
N ASP A 133 0.68 32.66 13.48
CA ASP A 133 -0.17 33.64 12.78
C ASP A 133 -0.72 33.10 11.44
N VAL A 134 -0.06 32.11 10.82
CA VAL A 134 -0.39 31.58 9.47
C VAL A 134 -1.51 30.54 9.44
N ILE A 135 -1.74 29.77 10.50
CA ILE A 135 -2.78 28.72 10.51
C ILE A 135 -4.17 29.37 10.70
N PRO A 136 -5.08 29.34 9.70
CA PRO A 136 -6.33 30.06 9.81
C PRO A 136 -7.26 29.45 10.88
N PRO A 137 -8.01 30.28 11.64
CA PRO A 137 -9.03 29.79 12.55
C PRO A 137 -10.02 28.86 11.84
N GLY A 138 -10.23 27.66 12.39
CA GLY A 138 -11.12 26.66 11.82
C GLY A 138 -10.57 25.85 10.64
N ALA A 139 -9.36 26.14 10.12
CA ALA A 139 -8.79 25.40 8.98
C ALA A 139 -8.71 23.88 9.21
N CYS A 140 -8.46 23.45 10.45
CA CYS A 140 -8.41 22.04 10.82
C CYS A 140 -9.81 21.37 10.84
N ASN A 141 -10.88 22.15 11.05
CA ASN A 141 -12.27 21.64 11.13
C ASN A 141 -12.84 21.28 9.75
N LEU A 142 -12.20 21.71 8.66
CA LEU A 142 -12.60 21.47 7.28
C LEU A 142 -12.25 20.06 6.78
N LEU A 143 -11.65 19.22 7.62
CA LEU A 143 -11.34 17.81 7.33
C LEU A 143 -12.44 16.89 7.89
N ASN A 144 -13.41 16.55 7.04
CA ASN A 144 -14.48 15.62 7.38
C ASN A 144 -14.04 14.17 7.11
N SER A 145 -14.18 13.27 8.09
CA SER A 145 -13.89 11.84 7.94
C SER A 145 -14.78 11.11 6.93
N SER A 146 -15.96 11.65 6.62
CA SER A 146 -16.89 11.12 5.63
C SER A 146 -16.65 11.67 4.20
N THR A 147 -15.42 12.17 3.95
CA THR A 147 -14.97 12.66 2.64
C THR A 147 -14.52 11.50 1.74
N VAL A 148 -14.83 11.59 0.45
CA VAL A 148 -14.21 10.76 -0.59
C VAL A 148 -13.00 11.51 -1.15
N TYR A 149 -11.83 10.86 -1.07
CA TYR A 149 -10.55 11.40 -1.54
C TYR A 149 -10.22 10.82 -2.92
N ALA A 150 -9.57 11.62 -3.78
CA ALA A 150 -9.37 11.30 -5.19
C ALA A 150 -7.89 11.30 -5.59
N ASN A 151 -7.46 10.18 -6.19
CA ASN A 151 -6.15 10.00 -6.82
C ASN A 151 -6.22 10.28 -8.33
N ASN A 152 -7.36 9.95 -8.95
CA ASN A 152 -7.69 10.22 -10.36
C ASN A 152 -9.07 10.91 -10.46
N GLU A 153 -9.41 11.42 -11.65
CA GLU A 153 -10.72 12.02 -11.90
C GLU A 153 -11.82 10.96 -12.07
N VAL A 154 -12.91 11.05 -11.29
CA VAL A 154 -14.05 10.12 -11.33
C VAL A 154 -15.36 10.91 -11.40
N ASN A 155 -16.00 10.89 -12.56
CA ASN A 155 -17.38 11.36 -12.74
C ASN A 155 -18.35 10.22 -12.41
N LEU A 156 -19.17 10.37 -11.36
CA LEU A 156 -20.17 9.36 -10.98
C LEU A 156 -21.30 9.23 -12.02
N ALA A 157 -21.55 10.24 -12.85
CA ALA A 157 -22.61 10.18 -13.87
C ALA A 157 -22.34 9.06 -14.89
N GLU A 158 -21.06 8.88 -15.24
CA GLU A 158 -20.56 7.89 -16.23
C GLU A 158 -20.50 6.46 -15.68
N VAL A 159 -20.63 6.27 -14.37
CA VAL A 159 -20.61 4.94 -13.74
C VAL A 159 -22.01 4.33 -13.80
N ASP A 160 -22.23 3.35 -14.68
CA ASP A 160 -23.51 2.64 -14.80
C ASP A 160 -23.60 1.42 -13.87
N ILE A 161 -22.45 0.84 -13.51
CA ILE A 161 -22.36 -0.43 -12.76
C ILE A 161 -21.43 -0.28 -11.55
N TYR A 162 -21.92 -0.68 -10.38
CA TYR A 162 -21.22 -0.63 -9.10
C TYR A 162 -20.97 -2.06 -8.59
N GLY A 163 -19.70 -2.42 -8.41
CA GLY A 163 -19.27 -3.71 -7.86
C GLY A 163 -18.77 -3.59 -6.43
N PHE A 164 -18.95 -4.60 -5.61
CA PHE A 164 -18.53 -4.59 -4.21
C PHE A 164 -17.87 -5.92 -3.80
N ASP A 165 -16.92 -5.89 -2.87
CA ASP A 165 -16.74 -6.99 -1.91
C ASP A 165 -17.73 -6.88 -0.75
N TYR A 166 -17.87 -7.95 0.01
CA TYR A 166 -18.68 -8.03 1.21
C TYR A 166 -17.90 -7.61 2.46
N ASP A 167 -16.88 -8.39 2.85
CA ASP A 167 -16.10 -8.21 4.08
C ASP A 167 -15.33 -6.87 4.07
N TYR A 168 -15.36 -6.13 5.18
CA TYR A 168 -14.82 -4.76 5.36
C TYR A 168 -15.22 -3.69 4.31
N THR A 169 -16.11 -4.02 3.37
CA THR A 169 -16.51 -3.16 2.25
C THR A 169 -17.99 -2.80 2.32
N LEU A 170 -18.87 -3.81 2.38
CA LEU A 170 -20.30 -3.65 2.73
C LEU A 170 -20.51 -3.87 4.23
N ALA A 171 -19.90 -4.94 4.77
CA ALA A 171 -19.95 -5.31 6.18
C ALA A 171 -18.66 -4.90 6.90
N LEU A 172 -18.65 -3.72 7.51
CA LEU A 172 -17.54 -3.26 8.36
C LEU A 172 -17.58 -3.99 9.71
N TYR A 173 -16.46 -4.56 10.16
CA TYR A 173 -16.40 -5.33 11.40
C TYR A 173 -15.79 -4.56 12.58
N SER A 174 -16.36 -4.74 13.77
CA SER A 174 -15.87 -4.11 15.00
C SER A 174 -14.56 -4.75 15.50
N ASN A 175 -13.66 -3.92 16.05
CA ASN A 175 -12.33 -4.32 16.54
C ASN A 175 -12.32 -5.43 17.60
N ALA A 176 -13.47 -5.74 18.22
CA ALA A 176 -13.64 -6.90 19.09
C ALA A 176 -13.28 -8.22 18.39
N LEU A 177 -13.50 -8.30 17.07
CA LEU A 177 -13.17 -9.47 16.26
C LEU A 177 -11.66 -9.75 16.24
N HIS A 178 -10.80 -8.72 16.27
CA HIS A 178 -9.34 -8.87 16.25
C HIS A 178 -8.83 -9.62 17.48
N SER A 179 -9.35 -9.29 18.66
CA SER A 179 -9.02 -9.99 19.91
C SER A 179 -9.46 -11.45 19.89
N MET A 180 -10.63 -11.75 19.31
CA MET A 180 -11.11 -13.14 19.18
C MET A 180 -10.25 -13.98 18.22
N ILE A 181 -9.84 -13.40 17.08
CA ILE A 181 -8.92 -14.03 16.13
C ILE A 181 -7.58 -14.31 16.81
N TYR A 182 -6.97 -13.30 17.45
CA TYR A 182 -5.70 -13.43 18.17
C TYR A 182 -5.76 -14.52 19.25
N ASN A 183 -6.76 -14.48 20.15
CA ASN A 183 -6.86 -15.42 21.27
C ASN A 183 -7.03 -16.86 20.76
N THR A 184 -7.86 -17.06 19.73
CA THR A 184 -8.11 -18.41 19.18
C THR A 184 -6.90 -18.95 18.42
N ALA A 185 -6.14 -18.10 17.71
CA ALA A 185 -4.89 -18.50 17.07
C ALA A 185 -3.79 -18.80 18.11
N ARG A 186 -3.69 -18.00 19.18
CA ARG A 186 -2.83 -18.27 20.35
C ARG A 186 -3.14 -19.63 20.98
N ASP A 187 -4.43 -19.93 21.19
CA ASP A 187 -4.87 -21.22 21.73
C ASP A 187 -4.58 -22.37 20.75
N PHE A 188 -4.70 -22.17 19.43
CA PHE A 188 -4.28 -23.15 18.43
C PHE A 188 -2.76 -23.42 18.40
N LEU A 189 -1.90 -22.42 18.62
CA LEU A 189 -0.45 -22.62 18.75
C LEU A 189 -0.13 -23.57 19.91
N ILE A 190 -0.81 -23.40 21.04
CA ILE A 190 -0.65 -24.23 22.22
C ILE A 190 -1.25 -25.64 21.98
N GLU A 191 -2.50 -25.71 21.54
CA GLU A 191 -3.24 -26.97 21.40
C GLU A 191 -2.75 -27.86 20.25
N HIS A 192 -2.47 -27.29 19.08
CA HIS A 192 -2.10 -28.04 17.87
C HIS A 192 -0.59 -28.05 17.64
N PHE A 193 0.07 -26.89 17.69
CA PHE A 193 1.51 -26.76 17.41
C PHE A 193 2.42 -27.02 18.63
N LYS A 194 1.82 -27.23 19.82
CA LYS A 194 2.51 -27.55 21.09
C LYS A 194 3.48 -26.47 21.58
N TYR A 195 3.16 -25.22 21.28
CA TYR A 195 3.85 -24.06 21.85
C TYR A 195 3.61 -24.00 23.38
N PRO A 196 4.56 -23.46 24.19
CA PRO A 196 4.43 -23.47 25.64
C PRO A 196 3.22 -22.68 26.15
N GLU A 197 2.48 -23.26 27.11
CA GLU A 197 1.33 -22.63 27.79
C GLU A 197 1.64 -21.24 28.38
N GLY A 198 2.92 -20.94 28.67
CA GLY A 198 3.37 -19.61 29.12
C GLY A 198 3.02 -18.47 28.15
N ILE A 199 2.77 -18.74 26.86
CA ILE A 199 2.30 -17.74 25.88
C ILE A 199 0.88 -17.27 26.20
N ARG A 200 0.08 -18.05 26.93
CA ARG A 200 -1.27 -17.67 27.40
C ARG A 200 -1.28 -16.39 28.25
N LYS A 201 -0.13 -15.95 28.78
CA LYS A 201 0.04 -14.66 29.50
C LYS A 201 -0.04 -13.42 28.59
N TYR A 202 0.16 -13.57 27.27
CA TYR A 202 0.07 -12.46 26.32
C TYR A 202 -1.34 -12.37 25.74
N ASP A 203 -2.13 -11.43 26.25
CA ASP A 203 -3.42 -11.06 25.65
C ASP A 203 -3.23 -10.10 24.46
N TYR A 204 -4.28 -9.97 23.64
CA TYR A 204 -4.26 -9.07 22.48
C TYR A 204 -4.10 -7.62 22.92
N ILE A 205 -3.06 -6.94 22.42
CA ILE A 205 -2.82 -5.51 22.63
C ILE A 205 -3.48 -4.72 21.48
N PRO A 206 -4.60 -3.99 21.71
CA PRO A 206 -5.21 -3.16 20.67
C PRO A 206 -4.27 -2.02 20.29
N ASN A 207 -4.22 -1.68 19.00
CA ASN A 207 -3.34 -0.62 18.48
C ASN A 207 -1.84 -0.83 18.83
N PHE A 208 -1.37 -2.07 18.92
CA PHE A 208 0.07 -2.37 18.86
C PHE A 208 0.57 -2.24 17.41
N ALA A 209 0.06 -3.08 16.51
CA ALA A 209 0.38 -3.05 15.08
C ALA A 209 -0.65 -2.22 14.28
N VAL A 210 -0.22 -1.72 13.11
CA VAL A 210 -1.07 -1.05 12.11
C VAL A 210 -1.06 -1.82 10.79
N ARG A 211 -2.05 -1.56 9.92
CA ARG A 211 -2.10 -2.12 8.55
C ARG A 211 -0.90 -1.66 7.72
N GLY A 212 -0.47 -2.47 6.75
CA GLY A 212 0.57 -2.12 5.76
C GLY A 212 2.02 -2.29 6.22
N LEU A 213 2.27 -2.74 7.45
CA LEU A 213 3.60 -3.07 7.97
C LEU A 213 4.23 -4.27 7.25
N HIS A 214 5.54 -4.45 7.46
CA HIS A 214 6.33 -5.54 6.89
C HIS A 214 6.98 -6.35 8.00
N TYR A 215 7.11 -7.65 7.79
CA TYR A 215 7.79 -8.56 8.72
C TYR A 215 8.93 -9.29 8.02
N ASP A 216 10.18 -9.11 8.48
CA ASP A 216 11.32 -9.91 8.05
C ASP A 216 11.27 -11.25 8.78
N ILE A 217 10.90 -12.29 8.03
CA ILE A 217 10.72 -13.66 8.48
C ILE A 217 12.04 -14.29 8.91
N GLN A 218 13.19 -13.84 8.39
CA GLN A 218 14.50 -14.37 8.75
C GLN A 218 15.09 -13.70 9.99
N LYS A 219 14.79 -12.41 10.21
CA LYS A 219 15.29 -11.64 11.37
C LYS A 219 14.31 -11.57 12.55
N GLY A 220 13.05 -11.97 12.35
CA GLY A 220 11.99 -11.87 13.34
C GLY A 220 11.62 -10.43 13.67
N LEU A 221 11.59 -9.54 12.67
CA LEU A 221 11.41 -8.10 12.84
C LEU A 221 10.11 -7.59 12.21
N LEU A 222 9.26 -6.96 13.01
CA LEU A 222 8.11 -6.17 12.53
C LEU A 222 8.56 -4.72 12.33
N MET A 223 8.25 -4.12 11.18
CA MET A 223 8.79 -2.80 10.79
C MET A 223 7.88 -2.05 9.82
N LYS A 224 7.99 -0.73 9.80
CA LYS A 224 7.33 0.12 8.80
C LYS A 224 8.30 0.51 7.69
N ILE A 225 7.82 0.50 6.45
CA ILE A 225 8.61 0.78 5.25
C ILE A 225 7.90 1.83 4.39
N ASP A 226 8.68 2.77 3.87
CA ASP A 226 8.22 3.86 3.03
C ASP A 226 8.00 3.47 1.55
N ALA A 227 7.51 4.41 0.76
CA ALA A 227 7.28 4.24 -0.67
C ALA A 227 8.54 3.94 -1.50
N PHE A 228 9.73 4.16 -0.94
CA PHE A 228 11.05 3.98 -1.58
C PHE A 228 11.78 2.73 -1.09
N HIS A 229 11.16 1.92 -0.23
CA HIS A 229 11.70 0.72 0.43
C HIS A 229 12.69 0.98 1.57
N TYR A 230 12.68 2.18 2.16
CA TYR A 230 13.43 2.48 3.36
C TYR A 230 12.60 2.19 4.61
N ILE A 231 13.19 1.49 5.57
CA ILE A 231 12.64 1.32 6.92
C ILE A 231 12.55 2.69 7.60
N GLU A 232 11.46 2.98 8.29
CA GLU A 232 11.34 4.19 9.11
C GLU A 232 12.08 4.00 10.45
N PRO A 233 13.08 4.84 10.79
CA PRO A 233 13.79 4.75 12.06
C PRO A 233 12.85 4.84 13.27
N GLY A 234 13.19 4.14 14.36
CA GLY A 234 12.35 4.07 15.55
C GLY A 234 10.97 3.41 15.32
N THR A 235 10.84 2.54 14.31
CA THR A 235 9.63 1.72 14.06
C THR A 235 9.90 0.22 13.93
N VAL A 236 11.10 -0.25 14.26
CA VAL A 236 11.46 -1.67 14.18
C VAL A 236 11.29 -2.34 15.54
N TYR A 237 10.61 -3.49 15.57
CA TYR A 237 10.32 -4.27 16.77
C TYR A 237 10.76 -5.72 16.61
N ARG A 238 11.40 -6.26 17.65
CA ARG A 238 11.72 -7.68 17.83
C ARG A 238 10.96 -8.15 19.06
N GLY A 239 10.01 -9.07 18.87
CA GLY A 239 9.01 -9.33 19.89
C GLY A 239 8.14 -8.08 20.12
N MET A 240 7.90 -7.72 21.38
CA MET A 240 7.24 -6.47 21.78
C MET A 240 8.23 -5.32 22.04
N SER A 241 9.53 -5.59 21.95
CA SER A 241 10.60 -4.62 22.25
C SER A 241 11.06 -3.88 20.99
N PRO A 242 11.29 -2.55 21.04
CA PRO A 242 11.89 -1.82 19.93
C PRO A 242 13.37 -2.20 19.75
N VAL A 243 13.84 -2.16 18.51
CA VAL A 243 15.24 -2.44 18.15
C VAL A 243 15.98 -1.11 17.94
N PRO A 244 17.18 -0.90 18.51
CA PRO A 244 17.97 0.31 18.29
C PRO A 244 18.30 0.52 16.81
N ASP A 245 18.25 1.77 16.35
CA ASP A 245 18.40 2.11 14.95
C ASP A 245 19.82 1.80 14.39
N GLU A 246 20.84 1.77 15.25
CA GLU A 246 22.20 1.32 14.94
C GLU A 246 22.28 -0.20 14.75
N GLU A 247 21.46 -0.97 15.48
CA GLU A 247 21.35 -2.42 15.30
C GLU A 247 20.59 -2.73 13.99
N VAL A 248 19.53 -1.98 13.69
CA VAL A 248 18.82 -2.05 12.40
C VAL A 248 19.79 -1.78 11.25
N LEU A 249 20.59 -0.71 11.31
CA LEU A 249 21.61 -0.43 10.29
C LEU A 249 22.58 -1.60 10.10
N GLN A 250 23.09 -2.18 11.18
CA GLN A 250 24.00 -3.34 11.09
C GLN A 250 23.32 -4.56 10.45
N LEU A 251 22.09 -4.89 10.86
CA LEU A 251 21.31 -6.01 10.33
C LEU A 251 20.96 -5.89 8.85
N TYR A 252 20.89 -4.67 8.31
CA TYR A 252 20.64 -4.41 6.90
C TYR A 252 21.88 -3.92 6.12
N GLY A 253 23.09 -4.05 6.69
CA GLY A 253 24.36 -3.86 5.98
C GLY A 253 24.79 -2.40 5.80
N GLY A 254 24.46 -1.53 6.76
CA GLY A 254 24.79 -0.10 6.75
C GLY A 254 23.74 0.80 6.07
N THR A 255 22.52 0.30 5.87
CA THR A 255 21.42 1.05 5.23
C THR A 255 20.06 0.60 5.75
N TYR A 256 19.05 1.47 5.70
CA TYR A 256 17.65 1.13 5.96
C TYR A 256 16.90 0.59 4.73
N HIS A 257 17.54 0.52 3.56
CA HIS A 257 16.90 0.10 2.31
C HIS A 257 16.73 -1.42 2.20
N VAL A 258 15.48 -1.89 2.10
CA VAL A 258 15.11 -3.30 1.88
C VAL A 258 15.05 -3.60 0.37
N PRO A 259 15.88 -4.51 -0.18
CA PRO A 259 15.84 -4.81 -1.61
C PRO A 259 14.53 -5.47 -2.06
N LEU A 260 14.00 -5.03 -3.21
CA LEU A 260 12.81 -5.58 -3.89
C LEU A 260 12.81 -7.11 -4.11
N GLN A 261 13.96 -7.76 -4.07
CA GLN A 261 14.11 -9.23 -4.20
C GLN A 261 13.89 -9.98 -2.87
N GLN A 262 13.90 -9.26 -1.75
CA GLN A 262 13.64 -9.77 -0.40
C GLN A 262 12.20 -9.48 0.05
N ASP A 263 11.65 -8.34 -0.42
CA ASP A 263 10.25 -7.94 -0.28
C ASP A 263 9.27 -8.98 -0.87
N SER A 264 8.03 -8.93 -0.39
CA SER A 264 6.92 -9.69 -0.92
C SER A 264 6.57 -9.23 -2.34
N GLY A 265 6.62 -10.17 -3.29
CA GLY A 265 6.10 -9.94 -4.63
C GLY A 265 4.60 -9.60 -4.62
N PHE A 266 4.12 -9.03 -5.73
CA PHE A 266 2.81 -8.35 -5.91
C PHE A 266 1.56 -8.99 -5.24
N TYR A 267 1.55 -10.30 -4.99
CA TYR A 267 0.46 -11.02 -4.32
C TYR A 267 0.84 -11.54 -2.91
N GLY A 268 1.67 -10.80 -2.17
CA GLY A 268 2.21 -11.25 -0.87
C GLY A 268 3.24 -12.39 -0.96
N LYS A 269 3.66 -12.77 -2.18
CA LYS A 269 4.52 -13.94 -2.44
C LYS A 269 5.97 -13.48 -2.65
N GLY A 270 6.77 -13.47 -1.58
CA GLY A 270 8.23 -13.26 -1.61
C GLY A 270 8.94 -14.07 -0.51
N PRO A 271 10.28 -14.22 -0.59
CA PRO A 271 10.99 -15.27 0.14
C PRO A 271 11.47 -14.91 1.55
N LYS A 272 11.42 -13.64 1.97
CA LYS A 272 12.03 -13.17 3.23
C LYS A 272 11.21 -12.15 4.00
N VAL A 273 10.63 -11.15 3.33
CA VAL A 273 9.83 -10.10 3.98
C VAL A 273 8.39 -10.21 3.48
N LYS A 274 7.41 -10.23 4.40
CA LYS A 274 5.97 -10.24 4.11
C LYS A 274 5.36 -8.88 4.42
N GLN A 275 4.70 -8.26 3.46
CA GLN A 275 3.82 -7.11 3.72
C GLN A 275 2.43 -7.57 4.19
N PHE A 276 1.88 -6.88 5.20
CA PHE A 276 0.59 -7.16 5.81
C PHE A 276 -0.49 -6.16 5.38
N MET A 277 -1.15 -6.45 4.26
CA MET A 277 -2.12 -5.54 3.62
C MET A 277 -3.59 -5.78 4.02
N ASP A 278 -3.89 -6.85 4.75
CA ASP A 278 -5.24 -7.18 5.20
C ASP A 278 -5.49 -6.62 6.62
N ILE A 279 -6.72 -6.16 6.90
CA ILE A 279 -7.14 -5.81 8.26
C ILE A 279 -7.14 -7.07 9.15
N PHE A 280 -7.49 -8.24 8.60
CA PHE A 280 -7.39 -9.53 9.29
C PHE A 280 -5.95 -9.94 9.66
N SER A 281 -4.92 -9.31 9.08
CA SER A 281 -3.53 -9.52 9.47
C SER A 281 -3.09 -8.76 10.72
N ILE A 282 -3.87 -7.81 11.25
CA ILE A 282 -3.49 -7.07 12.47
C ILE A 282 -3.35 -8.03 13.69
N PRO A 283 -4.28 -8.98 13.92
CA PRO A 283 -4.08 -10.10 14.85
C PRO A 283 -2.82 -10.94 14.60
N GLU A 284 -2.48 -11.24 13.34
CA GLU A 284 -1.29 -12.03 12.98
C GLU A 284 -0.01 -11.28 13.40
N MET A 285 0.10 -9.99 13.10
CA MET A 285 1.26 -9.17 13.48
C MET A 285 1.45 -9.07 15.00
N THR A 286 0.37 -8.85 15.76
CA THR A 286 0.44 -8.84 17.23
C THR A 286 0.79 -10.21 17.81
N LEU A 287 0.35 -11.31 17.18
CA LEU A 287 0.69 -12.67 17.63
C LEU A 287 2.14 -13.07 17.27
N LEU A 288 2.63 -12.68 16.10
CA LEU A 288 4.05 -12.81 15.74
C LEU A 288 4.94 -12.09 16.77
N ALA A 289 4.58 -10.86 17.15
CA ALA A 289 5.27 -10.10 18.18
C ALA A 289 5.20 -10.78 19.57
N ALA A 290 4.01 -11.20 20.01
CA ALA A 290 3.83 -11.81 21.34
C ALA A 290 4.57 -13.16 21.49
N THR A 291 4.51 -14.03 20.47
CA THR A 291 5.18 -15.33 20.48
C THR A 291 6.70 -15.19 20.42
N ASN A 292 7.22 -14.24 19.63
CA ASN A 292 8.64 -13.91 19.55
C ASN A 292 9.15 -13.34 20.89
N ASP A 293 8.42 -12.41 21.49
CA ASP A 293 8.71 -11.84 22.81
C ASP A 293 8.73 -12.89 23.92
N PHE A 294 7.79 -13.86 23.89
CA PHE A 294 7.79 -14.97 24.83
C PHE A 294 9.08 -15.79 24.76
N PHE A 295 9.54 -16.16 23.56
CA PHE A 295 10.74 -16.98 23.42
C PHE A 295 12.00 -16.23 23.86
N ILE A 296 12.14 -14.95 23.47
CA ILE A 296 13.25 -14.09 23.91
C ILE A 296 13.27 -13.95 25.42
N THR A 297 12.15 -13.54 26.03
CA THR A 297 12.05 -13.33 27.49
C THR A 297 12.17 -14.62 28.30
N SER A 298 11.98 -15.80 27.69
CA SER A 298 12.13 -17.11 28.33
C SER A 298 13.48 -17.79 28.03
N GLY A 299 14.36 -17.17 27.24
CA GLY A 299 15.65 -17.77 26.85
C GLY A 299 15.54 -19.03 25.98
N ILE A 300 14.47 -19.14 25.18
CA ILE A 300 14.19 -20.30 24.32
C ILE A 300 14.77 -20.03 22.93
N GLU A 301 15.67 -20.88 22.45
CA GLU A 301 16.12 -20.87 21.05
C GLU A 301 15.02 -21.38 20.11
N TYR A 302 14.81 -20.68 19.00
CA TYR A 302 13.80 -21.01 18.00
C TYR A 302 14.23 -20.52 16.60
N ASP A 303 13.57 -21.02 15.55
CA ASP A 303 13.75 -20.54 14.17
C ASP A 303 12.61 -19.57 13.80
N PRO A 304 12.90 -18.27 13.52
CA PRO A 304 11.91 -17.29 13.11
C PRO A 304 11.06 -17.69 11.88
N VAL A 305 11.60 -18.52 10.98
CA VAL A 305 10.90 -19.02 9.80
C VAL A 305 9.86 -20.08 10.17
N HIS A 306 10.07 -20.82 11.25
CA HIS A 306 9.08 -21.77 11.77
C HIS A 306 8.01 -21.06 12.60
N LEU A 307 8.41 -20.16 13.52
CA LEU A 307 7.49 -19.28 14.24
C LEU A 307 6.51 -18.58 13.28
N PHE A 308 7.03 -17.98 12.21
CA PHE A 308 6.21 -17.28 11.23
C PHE A 308 5.18 -18.19 10.52
N LYS A 309 5.58 -19.42 10.16
CA LYS A 309 4.67 -20.39 9.52
C LYS A 309 3.56 -20.84 10.47
N ASP A 310 3.92 -21.22 11.69
CA ASP A 310 2.98 -21.77 12.66
C ASP A 310 1.94 -20.71 13.06
N VAL A 311 2.37 -19.45 13.25
CA VAL A 311 1.46 -18.31 13.50
C VAL A 311 0.58 -18.02 12.29
N SER A 312 1.13 -18.03 11.06
CA SER A 312 0.35 -17.88 9.81
C SER A 312 -0.72 -18.98 9.67
N GLU A 313 -0.36 -20.23 9.97
CA GLU A 313 -1.26 -21.37 9.86
C GLU A 313 -2.31 -21.37 10.97
N ALA A 314 -1.95 -21.03 12.22
CA ALA A 314 -2.88 -20.88 13.33
C ALA A 314 -3.94 -19.79 13.06
N ILE A 315 -3.54 -18.64 12.49
CA ILE A 315 -4.47 -17.60 12.02
C ILE A 315 -5.33 -18.15 10.87
N GLY A 316 -4.73 -18.78 9.87
CA GLY A 316 -5.44 -19.43 8.76
C GLY A 316 -6.50 -20.44 9.22
N MET A 317 -6.22 -21.21 10.28
CA MET A 317 -7.15 -22.17 10.88
C MET A 317 -8.40 -21.50 11.49
N VAL A 318 -8.32 -20.25 11.96
CA VAL A 318 -9.50 -19.50 12.46
C VAL A 318 -10.49 -19.24 11.32
N HIS A 319 -9.98 -18.81 10.16
CA HIS A 319 -10.79 -18.56 8.97
C HIS A 319 -11.26 -19.87 8.31
N LEU A 320 -10.36 -20.85 8.11
CA LEU A 320 -10.67 -22.13 7.44
C LEU A 320 -11.65 -23.01 8.23
N LYS A 321 -11.55 -23.06 9.58
CA LYS A 321 -12.55 -23.74 10.43
C LYS A 321 -13.83 -22.89 10.64
N GLY A 322 -13.89 -21.69 10.05
CA GLY A 322 -15.06 -20.80 10.04
C GLY A 322 -15.43 -20.20 11.40
N TYR A 323 -14.47 -19.99 12.30
CA TYR A 323 -14.72 -19.41 13.63
C TYR A 323 -15.20 -17.96 13.52
N MET A 324 -14.53 -17.16 12.68
CA MET A 324 -14.91 -15.78 12.37
C MET A 324 -16.40 -15.65 12.01
N TYR A 325 -16.84 -16.44 11.01
CA TYR A 325 -18.24 -16.48 10.59
C TYR A 325 -19.19 -16.86 11.75
N LYS A 326 -18.84 -17.89 12.53
CA LYS A 326 -19.67 -18.36 13.67
C LYS A 326 -19.81 -17.30 14.77
N TRP A 327 -18.78 -16.50 15.04
CA TRP A 327 -18.84 -15.43 16.04
C TRP A 327 -19.72 -14.27 15.56
N VAL A 328 -19.47 -13.76 14.35
CA VAL A 328 -20.25 -12.67 13.75
C VAL A 328 -21.73 -13.09 13.59
N MET A 329 -22.00 -14.31 13.11
CA MET A 329 -23.37 -14.84 12.99
C MET A 329 -24.09 -15.10 14.31
N LYS A 330 -23.40 -15.05 15.46
CA LYS A 330 -24.02 -15.21 16.78
C LYS A 330 -24.60 -13.89 17.32
N ASP A 331 -24.02 -12.76 16.94
CA ASP A 331 -24.20 -11.46 17.59
C ASP A 331 -23.93 -10.34 16.56
N LEU A 332 -24.84 -10.18 15.60
CA LEU A 332 -24.62 -9.35 14.41
C LEU A 332 -24.49 -7.87 14.78
N ASP A 333 -25.37 -7.38 15.66
CA ASP A 333 -25.44 -6.00 16.14
C ASP A 333 -24.14 -5.52 16.81
N LYS A 334 -23.38 -6.44 17.41
CA LYS A 334 -22.08 -6.18 18.04
C LYS A 334 -20.92 -6.15 17.04
N PHE A 335 -21.00 -6.95 15.98
CA PHE A 335 -19.89 -7.17 15.06
C PHE A 335 -19.99 -6.38 13.76
N ILE A 336 -21.18 -6.21 13.19
CA ILE A 336 -21.40 -5.42 11.98
C ILE A 336 -21.61 -3.95 12.36
N GLN A 337 -20.89 -3.06 11.70
CA GLN A 337 -20.98 -1.62 11.84
C GLN A 337 -21.53 -0.98 10.56
N ARG A 338 -22.28 0.12 10.72
CA ARG A 338 -22.83 0.93 9.63
C ARG A 338 -23.78 0.21 8.66
N GLY A 339 -24.55 -0.76 9.16
CA GLY A 339 -25.49 -1.55 8.36
C GLY A 339 -26.57 -0.71 7.69
N GLU A 340 -27.16 0.25 8.44
CA GLU A 340 -28.18 1.17 7.94
C GLU A 340 -27.63 2.08 6.83
N GLU A 341 -26.44 2.65 7.01
CA GLU A 341 -25.83 3.51 5.99
C GLU A 341 -25.42 2.73 4.73
N THR A 342 -24.95 1.48 4.88
CA THR A 342 -24.71 0.57 3.74
C THR A 342 -26.02 0.30 2.98
N ALA A 343 -27.12 0.00 3.68
CA ALA A 343 -28.43 -0.19 3.06
C ALA A 343 -28.92 1.08 2.33
N ALA A 344 -28.74 2.26 2.94
CA ALA A 344 -29.09 3.55 2.33
C ALA A 344 -28.33 3.80 1.01
N VAL A 345 -27.02 3.47 0.95
CA VAL A 345 -26.25 3.56 -0.30
C VAL A 345 -26.80 2.61 -1.37
N LEU A 346 -27.05 1.34 -1.01
CA LEU A 346 -27.58 0.35 -1.96
C LEU A 346 -28.97 0.75 -2.50
N HIS A 347 -29.88 1.20 -1.63
CA HIS A 347 -31.19 1.76 -2.03
C HIS A 347 -31.04 2.96 -2.97
N ARG A 348 -30.11 3.88 -2.69
CA ARG A 348 -29.90 5.08 -3.50
C ARG A 348 -29.36 4.76 -4.90
N LEU A 349 -28.45 3.79 -5.03
CA LEU A 349 -27.93 3.37 -6.33
C LEU A 349 -29.00 2.67 -7.18
N VAL A 350 -29.78 1.75 -6.58
CA VAL A 350 -30.86 1.02 -7.28
C VAL A 350 -32.00 1.96 -7.70
N SER A 351 -32.41 2.90 -6.84
CA SER A 351 -33.46 3.88 -7.18
C SER A 351 -33.06 4.84 -8.29
N GLN A 352 -31.75 5.03 -8.52
CA GLN A 352 -31.18 5.80 -9.63
C GLN A 352 -30.83 4.91 -10.85
N GLY A 353 -31.35 3.68 -10.91
CA GLY A 353 -31.23 2.78 -12.06
C GLY A 353 -29.83 2.18 -12.27
N LYS A 354 -28.90 2.34 -11.33
CA LYS A 354 -27.54 1.79 -11.42
C LYS A 354 -27.55 0.28 -11.13
N LYS A 355 -26.73 -0.49 -11.86
CA LYS A 355 -26.64 -1.95 -11.70
C LYS A 355 -25.63 -2.34 -10.64
N LEU A 356 -25.96 -3.30 -9.79
CA LEU A 356 -25.10 -3.70 -8.66
C LEU A 356 -24.61 -5.15 -8.80
N PHE A 357 -23.38 -5.42 -8.37
CA PHE A 357 -22.88 -6.79 -8.21
C PHE A 357 -21.96 -6.98 -7.01
N LEU A 358 -21.90 -8.22 -6.50
CA LEU A 358 -21.13 -8.60 -5.31
C LEU A 358 -20.14 -9.72 -5.65
N ILE A 359 -18.86 -9.57 -5.31
CA ILE A 359 -17.80 -10.59 -5.52
C ILE A 359 -16.98 -10.78 -4.24
N THR A 360 -17.30 -11.83 -3.50
CA THR A 360 -16.67 -12.11 -2.21
C THR A 360 -16.07 -13.52 -2.09
N ASN A 361 -15.06 -13.65 -1.25
CA ASN A 361 -14.50 -14.94 -0.83
C ASN A 361 -15.34 -15.64 0.26
N SER A 362 -16.23 -14.90 0.93
CA SER A 362 -17.12 -15.42 1.97
C SER A 362 -18.14 -16.45 1.45
N PRO A 363 -18.63 -17.38 2.29
CA PRO A 363 -19.66 -18.36 1.93
C PRO A 363 -21.06 -17.75 1.95
N PHE A 364 -21.95 -18.24 1.09
CA PHE A 364 -23.31 -17.72 0.93
C PHE A 364 -24.10 -17.58 2.24
N SER A 365 -24.10 -18.61 3.10
CA SER A 365 -24.84 -18.61 4.36
C SER A 365 -24.35 -17.57 5.38
N PHE A 366 -23.13 -17.05 5.22
CA PHE A 366 -22.61 -15.93 6.00
C PHE A 366 -23.07 -14.59 5.42
N VAL A 367 -22.87 -14.40 4.11
CA VAL A 367 -23.29 -13.20 3.36
C VAL A 367 -24.80 -12.97 3.50
N ASP A 368 -25.60 -13.99 3.24
CA ASP A 368 -27.06 -13.92 3.27
C ASP A 368 -27.59 -13.53 4.66
N LYS A 369 -26.98 -14.04 5.74
CA LYS A 369 -27.39 -13.68 7.11
C LYS A 369 -27.04 -12.23 7.46
N GLY A 370 -25.84 -11.76 7.09
CA GLY A 370 -25.43 -10.38 7.38
C GLY A 370 -26.13 -9.36 6.48
N MET A 371 -26.30 -9.64 5.19
CA MET A 371 -27.11 -8.81 4.29
C MET A 371 -28.59 -8.76 4.71
N THR A 372 -29.16 -9.87 5.18
CA THR A 372 -30.53 -9.90 5.74
C THR A 372 -30.66 -9.00 6.98
N HIS A 373 -29.60 -8.82 7.75
CA HIS A 373 -29.57 -7.95 8.93
C HIS A 373 -29.32 -6.48 8.57
N MET A 374 -28.41 -6.19 7.63
CA MET A 374 -28.11 -4.80 7.21
C MET A 374 -29.20 -4.20 6.31
N VAL A 375 -29.71 -4.96 5.34
CA VAL A 375 -30.56 -4.48 4.22
C VAL A 375 -31.98 -5.07 4.26
N GLY A 376 -32.16 -6.23 4.88
CA GLY A 376 -33.43 -6.95 4.93
C GLY A 376 -33.47 -8.20 4.04
N LYS A 377 -34.54 -8.99 4.15
CA LYS A 377 -34.64 -10.33 3.53
C LYS A 377 -34.46 -10.33 2.02
N GLU A 378 -35.05 -9.35 1.33
CA GLU A 378 -35.02 -9.24 -0.13
C GLU A 378 -33.76 -8.52 -0.66
N TRP A 379 -32.67 -8.49 0.12
CA TRP A 379 -31.39 -7.86 -0.25
C TRP A 379 -30.85 -8.31 -1.62
N ARG A 380 -31.23 -9.53 -2.07
CA ARG A 380 -30.82 -10.12 -3.35
C ARG A 380 -31.35 -9.33 -4.55
N ASP A 381 -32.50 -8.66 -4.42
CA ASP A 381 -33.13 -7.87 -5.49
C ASP A 381 -32.40 -6.55 -5.78
N PHE A 382 -31.45 -6.16 -4.93
CA PHE A 382 -30.56 -5.03 -5.18
C PHE A 382 -29.47 -5.38 -6.20
N PHE A 383 -29.07 -6.66 -6.27
CA PHE A 383 -27.92 -7.11 -7.05
C PHE A 383 -28.33 -7.84 -8.33
N ASP A 384 -27.85 -7.35 -9.47
CA ASP A 384 -27.96 -8.01 -10.77
C ASP A 384 -27.15 -9.31 -10.82
N VAL A 385 -26.02 -9.39 -10.08
CA VAL A 385 -25.19 -10.60 -9.95
C VAL A 385 -24.59 -10.71 -8.55
N VAL A 386 -24.70 -11.88 -7.90
CA VAL A 386 -24.00 -12.19 -6.64
C VAL A 386 -23.06 -13.38 -6.83
N ILE A 387 -21.79 -13.21 -6.46
CA ILE A 387 -20.73 -14.24 -6.57
C ILE A 387 -20.09 -14.45 -5.19
N VAL A 388 -20.21 -15.67 -4.68
CA VAL A 388 -19.67 -16.11 -3.38
C VAL A 388 -18.52 -17.10 -3.55
N GLN A 389 -17.63 -17.17 -2.58
CA GLN A 389 -16.42 -18.00 -2.62
C GLN A 389 -15.67 -17.87 -3.96
N ALA A 390 -15.49 -16.62 -4.42
CA ALA A 390 -14.91 -16.25 -5.71
C ALA A 390 -13.47 -16.75 -5.89
N ASP A 391 -12.71 -16.84 -4.80
CA ASP A 391 -11.26 -17.14 -4.77
C ASP A 391 -10.39 -16.02 -5.37
N LYS A 392 -10.69 -14.77 -5.02
CA LYS A 392 -9.82 -13.61 -5.27
C LYS A 392 -8.45 -13.81 -4.59
N PRO A 393 -7.32 -13.49 -5.24
CA PRO A 393 -7.18 -12.80 -6.53
C PRO A 393 -7.42 -13.68 -7.78
N HIS A 394 -7.41 -15.01 -7.69
CA HIS A 394 -7.48 -15.89 -8.86
C HIS A 394 -8.75 -15.68 -9.71
N PHE A 395 -9.85 -15.22 -9.11
CA PHE A 395 -11.04 -14.78 -9.86
C PHE A 395 -10.71 -13.71 -10.92
N PHE A 396 -9.82 -12.77 -10.63
CA PHE A 396 -9.43 -11.69 -11.53
C PHE A 396 -8.21 -12.06 -12.40
N THR A 397 -7.26 -12.84 -11.88
CA THR A 397 -6.02 -13.16 -12.61
C THR A 397 -6.15 -14.34 -13.58
N ASP A 398 -7.00 -15.32 -13.27
CA ASP A 398 -7.00 -16.63 -13.91
C ASP A 398 -8.34 -16.91 -14.61
N CYS A 399 -8.31 -17.65 -15.72
CA CYS A 399 -9.51 -18.10 -16.44
C CYS A 399 -9.91 -19.57 -16.12
N ILE A 400 -9.49 -20.09 -14.97
CA ILE A 400 -9.49 -21.54 -14.67
C ILE A 400 -10.82 -22.04 -14.09
N LYS A 401 -11.47 -21.25 -13.22
CA LYS A 401 -12.65 -21.70 -12.48
C LYS A 401 -13.94 -21.27 -13.20
N PRO A 402 -14.82 -22.19 -13.63
CA PRO A 402 -16.12 -21.83 -14.16
C PRO A 402 -17.10 -21.46 -13.03
N PHE A 403 -18.14 -20.70 -13.36
CA PHE A 403 -19.24 -20.43 -12.44
C PHE A 403 -20.06 -21.71 -12.16
N ARG A 404 -20.62 -21.80 -10.95
CA ARG A 404 -21.71 -22.71 -10.60
C ARG A 404 -22.85 -21.92 -9.98
N ARG A 405 -24.11 -22.31 -10.23
CA ARG A 405 -25.28 -21.71 -9.58
C ARG A 405 -25.55 -22.42 -8.25
N LEU A 406 -25.89 -21.65 -7.22
CA LEU A 406 -26.52 -22.16 -6.00
C LEU A 406 -28.04 -22.09 -6.14
N ASP A 407 -28.76 -22.95 -5.44
CA ASP A 407 -30.21 -22.81 -5.29
C ASP A 407 -30.62 -22.06 -4.03
N GLY A 408 -31.93 -21.98 -3.76
CA GLY A 408 -32.48 -21.27 -2.61
C GLY A 408 -32.03 -21.79 -1.24
N ASN A 409 -31.55 -23.02 -1.14
CA ASN A 409 -30.97 -23.61 0.07
C ASN A 409 -29.46 -23.36 0.18
N GLY A 410 -28.82 -22.89 -0.90
CA GLY A 410 -27.37 -22.76 -1.02
C GLY A 410 -26.67 -23.97 -1.63
N ASP A 411 -27.40 -24.97 -2.14
CA ASP A 411 -26.84 -26.20 -2.70
C ASP A 411 -26.40 -26.04 -4.16
N LEU A 412 -25.37 -26.79 -4.55
CA LEU A 412 -24.72 -26.66 -5.88
C LEU A 412 -25.55 -27.30 -7.00
N ARG A 413 -25.94 -26.49 -7.99
CA ARG A 413 -26.43 -26.97 -9.29
C ARG A 413 -25.26 -27.35 -10.20
N TRP A 414 -25.52 -28.32 -11.09
CA TRP A 414 -24.54 -28.89 -12.04
C TRP A 414 -24.62 -28.30 -13.45
N GLU A 415 -25.60 -27.43 -13.69
CA GLU A 415 -25.84 -26.79 -14.98
C GLU A 415 -24.71 -25.86 -15.38
N LYS A 416 -24.35 -25.84 -16.67
CA LYS A 416 -23.39 -24.88 -17.21
C LYS A 416 -24.02 -23.49 -17.27
N ILE A 417 -23.35 -22.52 -16.66
CA ILE A 417 -23.79 -21.12 -16.64
C ILE A 417 -23.54 -20.48 -18.02
N ASN A 418 -24.62 -20.06 -18.67
CA ASN A 418 -24.60 -19.40 -19.99
C ASN A 418 -25.19 -17.97 -19.96
N SER A 419 -25.78 -17.57 -18.83
CA SER A 419 -26.26 -16.22 -18.50
C SER A 419 -25.98 -15.94 -17.02
N LEU A 420 -26.02 -14.65 -16.63
CA LEU A 420 -26.02 -14.24 -15.24
C LEU A 420 -27.35 -13.52 -14.99
N ASP A 421 -28.19 -14.12 -14.15
CA ASP A 421 -29.60 -13.77 -14.00
C ASP A 421 -29.84 -13.13 -12.62
N LYS A 422 -30.64 -12.05 -12.58
CA LYS A 422 -30.86 -11.26 -11.36
C LYS A 422 -31.46 -12.10 -10.22
N GLY A 423 -31.00 -11.83 -8.99
CA GLY A 423 -31.40 -12.55 -7.78
C GLY A 423 -30.85 -13.98 -7.67
N GLN A 424 -30.17 -14.51 -8.70
CA GLN A 424 -29.48 -15.80 -8.61
C GLN A 424 -28.11 -15.64 -7.93
N ILE A 425 -27.73 -16.67 -7.16
CA ILE A 425 -26.45 -16.72 -6.46
C ILE A 425 -25.49 -17.65 -7.22
N TYR A 426 -24.31 -17.15 -7.54
CA TYR A 426 -23.25 -17.89 -8.21
C TYR A 426 -22.08 -18.13 -7.26
N LYS A 427 -21.35 -19.22 -7.50
CA LYS A 427 -20.16 -19.62 -6.75
C LYS A 427 -18.97 -19.80 -7.70
N GLN A 428 -17.79 -19.38 -7.25
CA GLN A 428 -16.56 -19.37 -8.05
C GLN A 428 -16.75 -18.57 -9.35
N GLY A 429 -16.25 -19.06 -10.48
CA GLY A 429 -16.15 -18.28 -11.72
C GLY A 429 -14.83 -17.56 -11.88
N ASN A 430 -14.80 -16.69 -12.88
CA ASN A 430 -13.64 -15.89 -13.27
C ASN A 430 -14.10 -14.62 -13.99
N LEU A 431 -13.23 -13.60 -14.01
CA LEU A 431 -13.52 -12.31 -14.61
C LEU A 431 -13.70 -12.39 -16.14
N PHE A 432 -12.98 -13.27 -16.85
CA PHE A 432 -13.12 -13.39 -18.30
C PHE A 432 -14.54 -13.85 -18.70
N ASP A 433 -15.10 -14.82 -17.97
CA ASP A 433 -16.49 -15.23 -18.14
C ASP A 433 -17.47 -14.17 -17.63
N PHE A 434 -17.18 -13.47 -16.52
CA PHE A 434 -18.01 -12.37 -16.04
C PHE A 434 -18.16 -11.25 -17.11
N LEU A 435 -17.04 -10.79 -17.67
CA LEU A 435 -16.99 -9.78 -18.75
C LEU A 435 -17.59 -10.28 -20.08
N ARG A 436 -17.78 -11.60 -20.24
CA ARG A 436 -18.40 -12.26 -21.41
C ARG A 436 -19.90 -12.44 -21.24
N LEU A 437 -20.37 -12.70 -20.01
CA LEU A 437 -21.77 -12.97 -19.69
C LEU A 437 -22.56 -11.70 -19.34
N SER A 438 -21.95 -10.74 -18.64
CA SER A 438 -22.59 -9.46 -18.27
C SER A 438 -22.48 -8.37 -19.35
N GLY A 439 -21.41 -8.42 -20.16
CA GLY A 439 -21.03 -7.37 -21.11
C GLY A 439 -20.47 -6.08 -20.47
N TRP A 440 -20.38 -5.97 -19.14
CA TRP A 440 -19.93 -4.78 -18.43
C TRP A 440 -18.41 -4.60 -18.52
N ARG A 441 -17.94 -3.46 -19.06
CA ARG A 441 -16.52 -3.24 -19.41
C ARG A 441 -16.11 -1.77 -19.27
N GLY A 442 -14.82 -1.54 -19.02
CA GLY A 442 -14.20 -0.21 -19.01
C GLY A 442 -14.66 0.69 -17.85
N SER A 443 -14.52 2.00 -18.05
CA SER A 443 -14.72 3.05 -17.03
C SER A 443 -16.15 3.20 -16.50
N ARG A 444 -17.14 2.55 -17.12
CA ARG A 444 -18.53 2.51 -16.62
C ARG A 444 -18.72 1.61 -15.39
N VAL A 445 -17.72 0.80 -15.05
CA VAL A 445 -17.72 -0.06 -13.86
C VAL A 445 -16.86 0.59 -12.77
N LEU A 446 -17.41 0.79 -11.58
CA LEU A 446 -16.68 1.18 -10.37
C LEU A 446 -16.74 0.06 -9.35
N TYR A 447 -15.60 -0.53 -9.01
CA TYR A 447 -15.51 -1.63 -8.05
C TYR A 447 -14.94 -1.17 -6.70
N PHE A 448 -15.65 -1.51 -5.62
CA PHE A 448 -15.32 -1.20 -4.22
C PHE A 448 -14.73 -2.43 -3.54
N GLY A 449 -13.62 -2.25 -2.83
CA GLY A 449 -13.00 -3.27 -1.98
C GLY A 449 -12.04 -2.63 -0.97
N ASP A 450 -11.72 -3.33 0.11
CA ASP A 450 -10.72 -2.86 1.08
C ASP A 450 -9.32 -3.39 0.75
N HIS A 451 -9.21 -4.63 0.26
CA HIS A 451 -7.93 -5.32 0.12
C HIS A 451 -7.28 -5.03 -1.24
N LEU A 452 -6.50 -3.94 -1.27
CA LEU A 452 -5.85 -3.35 -2.46
C LEU A 452 -5.29 -4.35 -3.50
N TYR A 453 -4.59 -5.42 -3.10
CA TYR A 453 -4.05 -6.41 -4.05
C TYR A 453 -5.07 -7.42 -4.59
N SER A 454 -5.87 -8.07 -3.74
CA SER A 454 -6.84 -9.11 -4.16
C SER A 454 -8.05 -8.55 -4.88
N ASP A 455 -8.38 -7.28 -4.63
CA ASP A 455 -9.60 -6.64 -5.13
C ASP A 455 -9.31 -5.68 -6.28
N LEU A 456 -8.47 -4.68 -6.05
CA LEU A 456 -8.42 -3.49 -6.93
C LEU A 456 -7.29 -3.56 -7.97
N ALA A 457 -6.15 -4.16 -7.60
CA ALA A 457 -4.91 -4.01 -8.35
C ALA A 457 -4.99 -4.54 -9.79
N ASP A 458 -5.50 -5.75 -10.02
CA ASP A 458 -5.61 -6.30 -11.37
C ASP A 458 -6.77 -5.67 -12.17
N LEU A 459 -7.87 -5.27 -11.51
CA LEU A 459 -8.99 -4.55 -12.15
C LEU A 459 -8.52 -3.25 -12.81
N MET A 460 -7.76 -2.44 -12.06
CA MET A 460 -7.19 -1.19 -12.56
C MET A 460 -6.04 -1.43 -13.56
N LEU A 461 -5.12 -2.37 -13.30
CA LEU A 461 -3.94 -2.58 -14.15
C LEU A 461 -4.21 -3.31 -15.47
N ARG A 462 -5.25 -4.16 -15.56
CA ARG A 462 -5.49 -5.03 -16.73
C ARG A 462 -6.85 -4.85 -17.40
N HIS A 463 -7.88 -4.40 -16.66
CA HIS A 463 -9.26 -4.43 -17.14
C HIS A 463 -9.90 -3.04 -17.31
N GLY A 464 -9.23 -1.98 -16.86
CA GLY A 464 -9.66 -0.59 -17.09
C GLY A 464 -10.98 -0.24 -16.42
N TRP A 465 -11.37 -0.98 -15.38
CA TRP A 465 -12.44 -0.60 -14.48
C TRP A 465 -11.96 0.55 -13.57
N ARG A 466 -12.90 1.36 -13.07
CA ARG A 466 -12.61 2.31 -12.00
C ARG A 466 -12.58 1.56 -10.66
N THR A 467 -11.78 2.03 -9.72
CA THR A 467 -11.60 1.35 -8.42
C THR A 467 -11.73 2.31 -7.24
N ALA A 468 -12.46 1.86 -6.21
CA ALA A 468 -12.69 2.57 -4.96
C ALA A 468 -12.16 1.76 -3.77
N ALA A 469 -11.27 2.35 -2.97
CA ALA A 469 -10.73 1.69 -1.78
C ALA A 469 -11.49 2.09 -0.50
N ILE A 470 -11.93 1.10 0.28
CA ILE A 470 -12.41 1.29 1.64
C ILE A 470 -11.24 1.15 2.61
N VAL A 471 -10.96 2.19 3.40
CA VAL A 471 -9.83 2.22 4.35
C VAL A 471 -10.34 2.75 5.70
N PRO A 472 -10.92 1.90 6.57
CA PRO A 472 -11.57 2.33 7.81
C PRO A 472 -10.68 3.15 8.75
N GLU A 473 -9.38 2.89 8.75
CA GLU A 473 -8.37 3.62 9.52
C GLU A 473 -8.31 5.12 9.19
N LEU A 474 -8.73 5.50 7.98
CA LEU A 474 -8.78 6.89 7.51
C LEU A 474 -9.64 7.78 8.39
N GLU A 475 -10.67 7.25 9.06
CA GLU A 475 -11.48 8.02 9.99
C GLU A 475 -10.66 8.53 11.18
N GLN A 476 -9.82 7.67 11.76
CA GLN A 476 -8.97 8.05 12.89
C GLN A 476 -7.78 8.92 12.46
N GLU A 477 -7.19 8.61 11.31
CA GLU A 477 -6.14 9.45 10.69
C GLU A 477 -6.66 10.87 10.43
N THR A 478 -7.87 11.01 9.87
CA THR A 478 -8.50 12.33 9.63
C THR A 478 -8.72 13.08 10.94
N LYS A 479 -9.20 12.41 12.01
CA LYS A 479 -9.37 13.00 13.35
C LYS A 479 -8.06 13.49 13.97
N VAL A 480 -6.94 12.79 13.74
CA VAL A 480 -5.61 13.22 14.20
C VAL A 480 -5.12 14.43 13.41
N VAL A 481 -5.23 14.40 12.08
CA VAL A 481 -4.81 15.49 11.19
C VAL A 481 -5.64 16.76 11.41
N SER A 482 -6.93 16.63 11.78
CA SER A 482 -7.80 17.75 12.17
C SER A 482 -7.47 18.36 13.54
N THR A 483 -6.46 17.89 14.28
CA THR A 483 -6.07 18.52 15.54
C THR A 483 -5.20 19.77 15.31
N LYS A 484 -5.46 20.84 16.08
CA LYS A 484 -4.58 22.02 16.12
C LYS A 484 -3.14 21.67 16.50
N ARG A 485 -2.92 20.61 17.29
CA ARG A 485 -1.59 20.10 17.65
C ARG A 485 -0.85 19.55 16.44
N TYR A 486 -1.47 18.64 15.66
CA TYR A 486 -0.86 18.12 14.43
C TYR A 486 -0.52 19.25 13.45
N ALA A 487 -1.47 20.16 13.20
CA ALA A 487 -1.28 21.28 12.29
C ALA A 487 -0.11 22.20 12.71
N LEU A 488 -0.03 22.58 13.98
CA LEU A 488 1.08 23.39 14.50
C LEU A 488 2.43 22.65 14.42
N SER A 489 2.50 21.40 14.88
CA SER A 489 3.74 20.61 14.85
C SER A 489 4.25 20.40 13.42
N LEU A 490 3.38 20.08 12.47
CA LEU A 490 3.76 19.89 11.06
C LEU A 490 4.19 21.21 10.39
N THR A 491 3.42 22.29 10.57
CA THR A 491 3.74 23.59 9.96
C THR A 491 5.05 24.14 10.52
N TRP A 492 5.31 23.97 11.82
CA TRP A 492 6.59 24.36 12.42
C TRP A 492 7.75 23.47 11.97
N LEU A 493 7.57 22.15 11.90
CA LEU A 493 8.56 21.20 11.36
C LEU A 493 8.98 21.56 9.92
N GLN A 494 8.02 21.92 9.06
CA GLN A 494 8.29 22.39 7.70
C GLN A 494 9.01 23.74 7.69
N ALA A 495 8.56 24.71 8.49
CA ALA A 495 9.17 26.04 8.55
C ALA A 495 10.60 26.03 9.10
N LEU A 496 10.87 25.20 10.12
CA LEU A 496 12.20 24.97 10.70
C LEU A 496 13.12 24.27 9.70
N THR A 497 12.64 23.23 8.99
CA THR A 497 13.42 22.58 7.92
C THR A 497 13.81 23.58 6.83
N GLY A 498 12.86 24.38 6.33
CA GLY A 498 13.14 25.43 5.33
C GLY A 498 14.01 26.58 5.86
N LEU A 499 14.06 26.80 7.18
CA LEU A 499 14.98 27.74 7.82
C LEU A 499 16.42 27.18 7.82
N MET A 500 16.59 25.91 8.20
CA MET A 500 17.87 25.21 8.16
C MET A 500 18.43 25.16 6.73
N GLU A 501 17.62 24.77 5.75
CA GLU A 501 17.98 24.70 4.33
C GLU A 501 18.54 26.03 3.79
N ARG A 502 17.94 27.16 4.16
CA ARG A 502 18.38 28.50 3.73
C ARG A 502 19.61 29.01 4.47
N LEU A 503 19.86 28.57 5.70
CA LEU A 503 20.88 29.17 6.59
C LEU A 503 22.11 28.27 6.83
N GLN A 504 22.13 27.02 6.35
CA GLN A 504 23.25 26.06 6.45
C GLN A 504 24.61 26.52 5.90
N THR A 505 24.66 27.69 5.26
CA THR A 505 25.89 28.38 4.86
C THR A 505 26.67 28.95 6.05
N HIS A 506 26.03 29.16 7.20
CA HIS A 506 26.68 29.63 8.43
C HIS A 506 27.42 28.45 9.10
N ARG A 507 28.74 28.40 8.92
CA ARG A 507 29.59 27.24 9.29
C ARG A 507 30.58 27.52 10.44
N ASP A 508 30.53 28.71 11.03
CA ASP A 508 31.33 29.04 12.22
C ASP A 508 30.91 28.19 13.44
N PRO A 509 31.78 27.98 14.44
CA PRO A 509 31.48 27.09 15.57
C PRO A 509 30.25 27.50 16.39
N ALA A 510 29.95 28.80 16.51
CA ALA A 510 28.80 29.27 17.29
C ALA A 510 27.48 29.07 16.52
N SER A 511 27.50 29.19 15.19
CA SER A 511 26.39 28.81 14.32
C SER A 511 26.12 27.31 14.34
N LYS A 512 27.16 26.46 14.40
CA LYS A 512 26.98 25.00 14.44
C LYS A 512 26.18 24.53 15.64
N VAL A 513 26.46 25.05 16.84
CA VAL A 513 25.71 24.71 18.06
C VAL A 513 24.23 25.06 17.91
N VAL A 514 23.91 26.22 17.31
CA VAL A 514 22.50 26.60 17.01
C VAL A 514 21.85 25.63 16.02
N PHE A 515 22.60 25.15 15.03
CA PHE A 515 22.12 24.14 14.07
C PHE A 515 21.92 22.76 14.71
N GLU A 516 22.73 22.39 15.70
CA GLU A 516 22.58 21.18 16.50
C GLU A 516 21.32 21.27 17.40
N GLU A 517 21.08 22.40 18.07
CA GLU A 517 19.83 22.67 18.80
C GLU A 517 18.59 22.59 17.88
N TRP A 518 18.66 23.19 16.68
CA TRP A 518 17.56 23.12 15.70
C TRP A 518 17.37 21.71 15.12
N HIS A 519 18.42 20.90 15.01
CA HIS A 519 18.31 19.50 14.62
C HIS A 519 17.56 18.69 15.68
N ASN A 520 17.91 18.88 16.95
CA ASN A 520 17.27 18.19 18.08
C ASN A 520 15.78 18.55 18.17
N GLU A 521 15.41 19.84 18.09
CA GLU A 521 14.00 20.24 18.05
C GLU A 521 13.27 19.65 16.83
N ARG A 522 13.94 19.60 15.67
CA ARG A 522 13.37 18.99 14.46
C ARG A 522 13.10 17.49 14.65
N GLU A 523 13.96 16.76 15.34
CA GLU A 523 13.76 15.35 15.67
C GLU A 523 12.65 15.15 16.70
N GLU A 524 12.60 15.95 17.77
CA GLU A 524 11.48 15.97 18.72
C GLU A 524 10.14 16.22 18.03
N LEU A 525 10.09 17.15 17.05
CA LEU A 525 8.89 17.43 16.27
C LEU A 525 8.49 16.27 15.35
N MET A 526 9.45 15.57 14.73
CA MET A 526 9.16 14.36 13.94
C MET A 526 8.58 13.26 14.82
N VAL A 527 9.22 12.95 15.96
CA VAL A 527 8.76 11.92 16.92
C VAL A 527 7.40 12.31 17.52
N MET A 528 7.20 13.58 17.90
CA MET A 528 5.90 14.04 18.40
C MET A 528 4.81 13.89 17.33
N THR A 529 5.09 14.24 16.08
CA THR A 529 4.10 14.19 14.98
C THR A 529 3.76 12.74 14.61
N LYS A 530 4.74 11.82 14.62
CA LYS A 530 4.53 10.36 14.51
C LYS A 530 3.59 9.87 15.62
N ASN A 531 3.90 10.21 16.87
CA ASN A 531 3.24 9.64 18.06
C ASN A 531 1.82 10.17 18.31
N LEU A 532 1.30 11.08 17.47
CA LEU A 532 -0.12 11.46 17.47
C LEU A 532 -1.05 10.40 16.84
N PHE A 533 -0.48 9.44 16.10
CA PHE A 533 -1.21 8.32 15.48
C PHE A 533 -1.02 7.05 16.34
N ASN A 534 -0.43 5.99 15.78
CA ASN A 534 0.06 4.84 16.55
C ASN A 534 1.45 5.18 17.16
N PRO A 535 1.72 4.98 18.46
CA PRO A 535 3.01 5.30 19.07
C PRO A 535 4.21 4.50 18.50
N GLN A 536 3.99 3.22 18.19
CA GLN A 536 5.02 2.29 17.72
C GLN A 536 5.40 2.58 16.26
N PHE A 537 4.41 2.77 15.38
CA PHE A 537 4.55 2.81 13.92
C PHE A 537 4.03 4.11 13.26
N GLY A 538 3.42 5.04 13.98
CA GLY A 538 2.92 6.31 13.42
C GLY A 538 1.71 6.16 12.50
N SER A 539 1.62 7.03 11.47
CA SER A 539 0.51 7.04 10.50
C SER A 539 0.58 5.85 9.53
N LEU A 540 -0.58 5.27 9.19
CA LEU A 540 -0.77 4.31 8.10
C LEU A 540 -0.27 4.87 6.76
N PHE A 541 -0.48 6.17 6.53
CA PHE A 541 -0.26 6.79 5.22
C PHE A 541 1.13 7.40 5.05
N ARG A 542 1.82 7.76 6.14
CA ARG A 542 3.05 8.56 6.10
C ARG A 542 4.12 8.07 7.09
N THR A 543 5.33 7.84 6.58
CA THR A 543 6.58 7.93 7.37
C THR A 543 6.98 9.40 7.45
N CYS A 544 7.71 9.84 8.48
CA CYS A 544 7.95 11.25 8.85
C CYS A 544 7.94 12.27 7.69
N HIS A 545 8.65 12.02 6.60
CA HIS A 545 8.50 12.76 5.33
C HIS A 545 7.70 12.00 4.26
N ASN A 546 8.09 10.76 3.94
CA ASN A 546 7.64 10.03 2.75
C ASN A 546 6.27 9.34 2.91
N PRO A 547 5.47 9.20 1.84
CA PRO A 547 4.32 8.29 1.87
C PRO A 547 4.78 6.86 2.21
N THR A 548 3.95 6.10 2.93
CA THR A 548 4.23 4.67 3.17
C THR A 548 4.17 3.85 1.90
N TYR A 549 4.73 2.64 1.93
CA TYR A 549 4.50 1.64 0.88
C TYR A 549 3.00 1.40 0.68
N PHE A 550 2.21 1.33 1.77
CA PHE A 550 0.74 1.24 1.71
C PHE A 550 0.14 2.38 0.89
N SER A 551 0.46 3.65 1.20
CA SER A 551 0.02 4.81 0.41
C SER A 551 0.42 4.72 -1.06
N ARG A 552 1.65 4.30 -1.37
CA ARG A 552 2.12 4.12 -2.75
C ARG A 552 1.26 3.10 -3.52
N ARG A 553 0.79 2.05 -2.86
CA ARG A 553 -0.12 1.05 -3.46
C ARG A 553 -1.56 1.57 -3.55
N LEU A 554 -2.06 2.24 -2.51
CA LEU A 554 -3.39 2.87 -2.50
C LEU A 554 -3.56 3.84 -3.66
N CYS A 555 -2.65 4.80 -3.80
CA CYS A 555 -2.66 5.80 -4.87
C CYS A 555 -2.43 5.19 -6.28
N ARG A 556 -1.97 3.94 -6.36
CA ARG A 556 -1.68 3.24 -7.62
C ARG A 556 -2.77 2.25 -8.04
N PHE A 557 -3.66 1.85 -7.12
CA PHE A 557 -4.70 0.84 -7.36
C PHE A 557 -6.13 1.34 -7.10
N SER A 558 -6.31 2.56 -6.58
CA SER A 558 -7.63 3.17 -6.37
C SER A 558 -7.70 4.54 -7.07
N ASP A 559 -8.76 4.79 -7.80
CA ASP A 559 -9.09 6.13 -8.32
C ASP A 559 -9.56 7.06 -7.21
N VAL A 560 -10.37 6.51 -6.30
CA VAL A 560 -10.89 7.19 -5.10
C VAL A 560 -10.76 6.29 -3.87
N TYR A 561 -10.67 6.88 -2.69
CA TYR A 561 -10.66 6.14 -1.43
C TYR A 561 -11.42 6.88 -0.33
N MET A 562 -11.97 6.13 0.63
CA MET A 562 -12.86 6.65 1.67
C MET A 562 -12.86 5.77 2.92
N ALA A 563 -13.28 6.33 4.06
CA ALA A 563 -13.29 5.60 5.33
C ALA A 563 -14.38 4.51 5.40
N SER A 564 -15.52 4.71 4.72
CA SER A 564 -16.61 3.73 4.64
C SER A 564 -17.50 4.03 3.45
N LEU A 565 -18.26 3.04 2.96
CA LEU A 565 -19.15 3.21 1.81
C LEU A 565 -20.18 4.33 2.00
N SER A 566 -20.62 4.56 3.25
CA SER A 566 -21.51 5.66 3.66
C SER A 566 -21.05 7.06 3.21
N CYS A 567 -19.76 7.26 2.91
CA CYS A 567 -19.22 8.53 2.41
C CYS A 567 -19.90 8.97 1.10
N LEU A 568 -20.41 8.03 0.29
CA LEU A 568 -21.15 8.32 -0.94
C LEU A 568 -22.49 9.05 -0.70
N LEU A 569 -23.06 8.97 0.51
CA LEU A 569 -24.32 9.66 0.84
C LEU A 569 -24.15 11.19 0.81
N ASN A 570 -22.92 11.70 0.98
CA ASN A 570 -22.60 13.14 1.01
C ASN A 570 -22.41 13.78 -0.38
N TYR A 571 -22.57 13.01 -1.47
CA TYR A 571 -22.32 13.47 -2.85
C TYR A 571 -23.52 13.12 -3.73
N ASP A 572 -23.76 13.87 -4.81
CA ASP A 572 -24.73 13.45 -5.82
C ASP A 572 -24.15 12.39 -6.77
N LEU A 573 -25.00 11.60 -7.43
CA LEU A 573 -24.54 10.66 -8.46
C LEU A 573 -24.13 11.34 -9.78
N SER A 574 -24.32 12.65 -9.93
CA SER A 574 -23.66 13.48 -10.94
C SER A 574 -22.32 14.09 -10.50
N TYR A 575 -21.86 13.81 -9.27
CA TYR A 575 -20.66 14.45 -8.73
C TYR A 575 -19.38 13.95 -9.45
N THR A 576 -18.50 14.89 -9.79
CA THR A 576 -17.15 14.57 -10.29
C THR A 576 -16.11 14.84 -9.21
N PHE A 577 -15.38 13.79 -8.85
CA PHE A 577 -14.20 13.87 -7.98
C PHE A 577 -12.98 14.25 -8.81
N TYR A 578 -12.29 15.32 -8.42
CA TYR A 578 -11.04 15.76 -9.04
C TYR A 578 -9.85 15.51 -8.11
N PRO A 579 -8.71 15.00 -8.62
CA PRO A 579 -7.52 14.76 -7.82
C PRO A 579 -6.84 16.08 -7.45
N ARG A 580 -6.21 16.13 -6.26
CA ARG A 580 -5.46 17.32 -5.83
C ARG A 580 -4.11 17.39 -6.54
N ARG A 581 -3.89 18.47 -7.29
CA ARG A 581 -2.60 18.78 -7.91
C ARG A 581 -1.52 18.86 -6.81
N THR A 582 -0.60 17.89 -6.81
CA THR A 582 0.58 17.92 -5.93
C THR A 582 1.75 18.49 -6.75
N PRO A 583 2.30 19.66 -6.38
CA PRO A 583 3.36 20.28 -7.17
C PRO A 583 4.65 19.45 -7.12
N LEU A 584 5.39 19.45 -8.22
CA LEU A 584 6.71 18.81 -8.30
C LEU A 584 7.77 19.69 -7.63
N GLN A 585 8.89 19.10 -7.19
CA GLN A 585 9.96 19.78 -6.44
C GLN A 585 10.67 20.94 -7.19
N HIS A 586 10.41 21.10 -8.48
CA HIS A 586 10.93 22.20 -9.32
C HIS A 586 9.84 23.21 -9.74
N GLU A 587 8.59 23.03 -9.29
CA GLU A 587 7.49 23.95 -9.55
C GLU A 587 7.41 25.01 -8.45
N ALA A 588 7.00 26.22 -8.81
CA ALA A 588 6.78 27.28 -7.83
C ALA A 588 5.59 26.92 -6.92
N PRO A 589 5.71 27.07 -5.58
CA PRO A 589 4.59 26.88 -4.66
C PRO A 589 3.60 28.04 -4.80
N LEU A 590 2.69 27.93 -5.78
CA LEU A 590 1.64 28.91 -6.00
C LEU A 590 0.60 28.83 -4.86
N TRP A 591 0.43 29.93 -4.12
CA TRP A 591 -0.50 30.02 -2.99
C TRP A 591 -1.94 29.61 -3.34
N MET A 592 -2.37 29.79 -4.60
CA MET A 592 -3.68 29.36 -5.10
C MET A 592 -3.84 27.83 -5.14
N ASP A 593 -2.80 27.07 -5.48
CA ASP A 593 -2.84 25.59 -5.38
C ASP A 593 -3.11 25.19 -3.92
N GLN A 594 -2.50 25.88 -2.94
CA GLN A 594 -2.74 25.62 -1.52
C GLN A 594 -4.12 26.06 -1.01
N LEU A 595 -4.71 27.15 -1.53
CA LEU A 595 -6.07 27.55 -1.14
C LEU A 595 -7.15 26.65 -1.76
N CYS A 596 -6.97 26.22 -3.02
CA CYS A 596 -7.94 25.38 -3.73
C CYS A 596 -7.80 23.88 -3.37
N THR A 597 -6.60 23.40 -3.02
CA THR A 597 -6.41 22.02 -2.50
C THR A 597 -6.52 21.94 -0.98
N GLY A 598 -6.28 23.02 -0.26
CA GLY A 598 -6.30 23.12 1.20
C GLY A 598 -7.68 23.43 1.76
N CYS A 599 -8.58 22.45 1.69
CA CYS A 599 -9.82 22.37 2.47
C CYS A 599 -10.89 23.45 2.25
N MET A 600 -10.62 24.58 1.58
CA MET A 600 -11.64 25.58 1.25
C MET A 600 -12.49 25.20 0.03
N LYS A 601 -13.13 24.02 0.07
CA LYS A 601 -14.42 23.87 -0.60
C LYS A 601 -15.41 24.72 0.22
N THR A 602 -15.86 25.83 -0.36
CA THR A 602 -16.77 26.79 0.29
C THR A 602 -18.03 26.09 0.82
N PRO A 603 -18.56 26.50 1.98
CA PRO A 603 -19.58 25.74 2.70
C PRO A 603 -20.97 25.84 2.02
N PHE A 604 -21.26 24.88 1.14
CA PHE A 604 -22.63 24.59 0.64
C PHE A 604 -23.33 23.45 1.39
N LEU A 605 -22.94 23.22 2.66
CA LEU A 605 -23.52 22.19 3.53
C LEU A 605 -24.40 22.73 4.65
N GLU A 606 -24.38 24.04 4.95
CA GLU A 606 -25.37 24.63 5.86
C GLU A 606 -26.76 24.69 5.22
N GLU A 607 -26.85 24.99 3.91
CA GLU A 607 -28.13 25.00 3.17
C GLU A 607 -28.78 23.60 3.05
N MET A 608 -28.00 22.52 3.15
CA MET A 608 -28.54 21.14 3.14
C MET A 608 -29.01 20.64 4.50
N SER A 609 -28.89 21.45 5.56
CA SER A 609 -29.40 21.10 6.91
C SER A 609 -30.93 21.13 7.04
N HIS A 610 -31.64 21.51 5.97
CA HIS A 610 -33.10 21.67 5.91
C HIS A 610 -33.85 20.61 5.08
N ILE A 611 -33.26 19.44 4.86
CA ILE A 611 -34.03 18.21 4.62
C ILE A 611 -33.59 17.13 5.63
N ARG A 612 -34.54 16.67 6.43
CA ARG A 612 -34.50 15.48 7.30
C ARG A 612 -35.85 14.79 7.23
#